data_AF-A0A2E9T970-F1
#
_entry.id   AF-A0A2E9T970-F1
#
_cell.length_a   1.000
_cell.length_b   1.000
_cell.length_c   1.000
_cell.angle_alpha   90.00
_cell.angle_beta   90.00
_cell.angle_gamma   90.00
#
_symmetry.space_group_name_H-M   'P 1'
#
loop_
_entity.id
_entity.type
_entity.pdbx_description
1 polymer ?
#
loop_
_entity_poly.entity_id
_entity_poly.type
_entity_poly.pdbx_seq_one_letter_code
_entity_poly.pdbx_strand_id
1 'polypeptide(L)'
;MIYLIQLIIILYQNIDPHKFLDGKWCESKDKECFYLNYRDGLIIYEDTDGGFRSGVELVKYDEKEKKIYWRIVGTSKKTQYFKILKGSTVEHFDGVNTKKIKKF
;
A
#
# COMPACT_ATOMS: atom_id res chain seq x y z
N MET A 1 29.01 -0.72 27.31
CA MET A 1 28.42 0.49 26.71
C MET A 1 28.13 0.30 25.20
N ILE A 2 27.58 -0.86 24.81
CA ILE A 2 27.29 -1.22 23.39
C ILE A 2 25.79 -1.52 23.18
N TYR A 3 25.04 -1.78 24.27
CA TYR A 3 23.63 -2.14 24.21
C TYR A 3 22.66 -0.98 23.95
N LEU A 4 23.10 0.28 24.07
CA LEU A 4 22.26 1.45 23.80
C LEU A 4 22.12 1.78 22.30
N ILE A 5 23.04 1.30 21.45
CA ILE A 5 22.99 1.57 20.01
C ILE A 5 22.02 0.61 19.30
N GLN A 6 21.78 -0.60 19.83
CA GLN A 6 20.77 -1.51 19.29
C GLN A 6 19.33 -1.09 19.65
N LEU A 7 19.13 -0.27 20.68
CA LEU A 7 17.80 0.20 21.08
C LEU A 7 17.24 1.26 20.11
N ILE A 8 18.10 1.89 19.30
CA ILE A 8 17.71 2.92 18.32
C ILE A 8 17.18 2.29 17.02
N ILE A 9 17.43 1.00 16.75
CA ILE A 9 16.99 0.36 15.50
C ILE A 9 15.52 -0.10 15.57
N ILE A 10 14.92 -0.13 16.76
CA ILE A 10 13.47 -0.35 16.96
C ILE A 10 12.73 1.00 16.94
N LEU A 11 13.25 1.99 16.19
CA LEU A 11 12.49 3.17 15.81
C LEU A 11 11.28 2.71 15.00
N TYR A 12 10.18 2.55 15.74
CA TYR A 12 8.82 2.92 15.40
C TYR A 12 8.80 3.78 14.11
N GLN A 13 8.84 3.13 12.95
CA GLN A 13 8.61 3.83 11.70
C GLN A 13 7.14 4.21 11.75
N ASN A 14 6.87 5.46 12.13
CA ASN A 14 5.58 6.09 11.93
C ASN A 14 5.31 6.11 10.42
N ILE A 15 4.75 5.02 9.92
CA ILE A 15 4.33 4.88 8.53
C ILE A 15 3.00 5.61 8.42
N ASP A 16 2.99 6.71 7.66
CA ASP A 16 1.78 7.34 7.19
C ASP A 16 1.17 6.44 6.09
N PRO A 17 0.03 5.77 6.33
CA PRO A 17 -0.53 4.80 5.38
C PRO A 17 -0.94 5.47 4.06
N HIS A 18 -1.38 6.72 4.10
CA HIS A 18 -1.78 7.45 2.89
C HIS A 18 -0.57 7.70 1.99
N LYS A 19 0.52 8.23 2.56
CA LYS A 19 1.78 8.44 1.84
C LYS A 19 2.44 7.13 1.42
N PHE A 20 2.26 6.07 2.18
CA PHE A 20 2.78 4.76 1.80
C PHE A 20 2.07 4.22 0.55
N LEU A 21 0.74 4.28 0.52
CA LEU A 21 -0.06 3.86 -0.63
C LEU A 21 0.26 4.66 -1.90
N ASP A 22 0.54 5.95 -1.77
CA ASP A 22 0.81 6.87 -2.89
C ASP A 22 2.02 6.45 -3.75
N GLY A 23 1.81 6.01 -4.98
CA GLY A 23 2.87 5.72 -5.95
C GLY A 23 2.49 4.65 -6.98
N LYS A 24 3.47 4.29 -7.81
CA LYS A 24 3.36 3.24 -8.83
C LYS A 24 3.65 1.88 -8.22
N TRP A 25 2.74 0.93 -8.39
CA TRP A 25 2.86 -0.42 -7.86
C TRP A 25 2.88 -1.44 -8.99
N CYS A 26 3.91 -2.28 -9.05
CA CYS A 26 4.10 -3.25 -10.12
C CYS A 26 4.48 -4.64 -9.58
N GLU A 27 4.07 -5.70 -10.27
CA GLU A 27 4.56 -7.07 -10.00
C GLU A 27 6.07 -7.18 -10.27
N SER A 28 6.54 -6.55 -11.35
CA SER A 28 7.95 -6.31 -11.68
C SER A 28 8.07 -5.10 -12.60
N LYS A 29 9.31 -4.66 -12.92
CA LYS A 29 9.57 -3.44 -13.71
C LYS A 29 8.87 -3.43 -15.09
N ASP A 30 8.67 -4.60 -15.68
CA ASP A 30 8.14 -4.79 -17.04
C ASP A 30 6.76 -5.46 -17.06
N LYS A 31 6.06 -5.48 -15.91
CA LYS A 31 4.74 -6.09 -15.73
C LYS A 31 3.65 -5.04 -15.53
N GLU A 32 2.40 -5.50 -15.47
CA GLU A 32 1.25 -4.68 -15.11
C GLU A 32 1.50 -3.89 -13.83
N CYS A 33 1.20 -2.60 -13.91
CA CYS A 33 1.31 -1.65 -12.83
C CYS A 33 0.00 -0.89 -12.68
N PHE A 34 -0.30 -0.45 -11.47
CA PHE A 34 -1.35 0.52 -11.21
C PHE A 34 -0.78 1.67 -10.38
N TYR A 35 -1.50 2.79 -10.35
CA TYR A 35 -1.14 3.91 -9.50
C TYR A 35 -2.20 4.11 -8.43
N LEU A 36 -1.72 4.40 -7.23
CA LEU A 36 -2.51 5.02 -6.19
C LEU A 36 -1.96 6.43 -6.03
N ASN A 37 -2.79 7.44 -6.21
CA ASN A 37 -2.38 8.83 -6.08
C ASN A 37 -3.10 9.44 -4.87
N TYR A 38 -2.34 9.92 -3.89
CA TYR A 38 -2.88 10.66 -2.75
C TYR A 38 -2.85 12.17 -3.05
N ARG A 39 -4.02 12.78 -3.23
CA ARG A 39 -4.17 14.22 -3.46
C ARG A 39 -5.33 14.77 -2.64
N ASP A 40 -5.09 15.86 -1.92
CA ASP A 40 -6.09 16.61 -1.16
C ASP A 40 -6.94 15.75 -0.21
N GLY A 41 -6.33 14.76 0.44
CA GLY A 41 -7.03 13.86 1.37
C GLY A 41 -7.75 12.68 0.70
N LEU A 42 -7.70 12.57 -0.62
CA LEU A 42 -8.30 11.48 -1.40
C LEU A 42 -7.24 10.57 -1.98
N ILE A 43 -7.52 9.27 -2.01
CA ILE A 43 -6.73 8.30 -2.77
C ILE A 43 -7.49 8.03 -4.08
N ILE A 44 -6.77 8.10 -5.20
CA ILE A 44 -7.27 7.85 -6.55
C ILE A 44 -6.59 6.58 -7.05
N TYR A 45 -7.36 5.63 -7.57
CA TYR A 45 -6.82 4.44 -8.24
C TYR A 45 -6.86 4.63 -9.76
N GLU A 46 -5.72 4.41 -10.40
CA GLU A 46 -5.56 4.41 -11.86
C GLU A 46 -5.13 3.02 -12.30
N ASP A 47 -5.92 2.41 -13.19
CA ASP A 47 -5.61 1.11 -13.77
C ASP A 47 -4.62 1.22 -14.95
N THR A 48 -4.25 0.08 -15.52
CA THR A 48 -3.30 -0.03 -16.63
C THR A 48 -3.79 0.62 -17.93
N ASP A 49 -5.09 0.79 -18.09
CA ASP A 49 -5.72 1.28 -19.32
C ASP A 49 -6.01 2.79 -19.26
N GLY A 50 -5.54 3.47 -18.20
CA GLY A 50 -5.79 4.89 -17.94
C GLY A 50 -7.20 5.16 -17.42
N GLY A 51 -7.91 4.11 -16.99
CA GLY A 51 -9.17 4.22 -16.27
C GLY A 51 -8.95 4.73 -14.85
N PHE A 52 -9.64 5.80 -14.49
CA PHE A 52 -9.58 6.37 -13.15
C PHE A 52 -10.82 6.00 -12.34
N ARG A 53 -10.59 5.58 -11.09
CA ARG A 53 -11.63 5.43 -10.08
C ARG A 53 -11.32 6.41 -8.95
N SER A 54 -12.09 7.49 -8.88
CA SER A 54 -12.15 8.36 -7.71
C SER A 54 -12.93 7.64 -6.60
N GLY A 55 -12.42 7.69 -5.36
CA GLY A 55 -13.05 7.05 -4.21
C GLY A 55 -12.32 5.81 -3.71
N VAL A 56 -10.99 5.87 -3.54
CA VAL A 56 -10.30 4.89 -2.70
C VAL A 56 -10.31 5.40 -1.25
N GLU A 57 -10.75 4.54 -0.34
CA GLU A 57 -10.84 4.83 1.08
C GLU A 57 -9.87 3.94 1.86
N LEU A 58 -9.13 4.55 2.79
CA LEU A 58 -8.35 3.82 3.79
C LEU A 58 -9.31 3.27 4.85
N VAL A 59 -9.34 1.95 5.02
CA VAL A 59 -10.22 1.28 6.00
C VAL A 59 -9.54 1.20 7.36
N LYS A 60 -8.30 0.71 7.39
CA LYS A 60 -7.50 0.63 8.63
C LYS A 60 -6.02 0.39 8.34
N TYR A 61 -5.17 0.71 9.30
CA TYR A 61 -3.80 0.24 9.36
C TYR A 61 -3.61 -0.66 10.59
N ASP A 62 -3.20 -1.90 10.38
CA ASP A 62 -2.80 -2.83 11.43
C ASP A 62 -1.28 -2.75 11.60
N GLU A 63 -0.84 -2.07 12.67
CA GLU A 63 0.58 -1.85 12.92
C GLU A 63 1.34 -3.15 13.26
N LYS A 64 0.67 -4.09 13.93
CA LYS A 64 1.27 -5.35 14.37
C LYS A 64 1.55 -6.26 13.18
N GLU A 65 0.59 -6.33 12.24
CA GLU A 65 0.73 -7.12 11.02
C GLU A 65 1.36 -6.34 9.85
N LYS A 66 1.62 -5.04 10.03
CA LYS A 66 2.06 -4.10 9.00
C LYS A 66 1.16 -4.16 7.76
N LYS A 67 -0.16 -4.15 7.96
CA LYS A 67 -1.16 -4.24 6.89
C LYS A 67 -1.94 -2.94 6.74
N ILE A 68 -1.96 -2.40 5.53
CA ILE A 68 -2.78 -1.24 5.16
C ILE A 68 -3.97 -1.75 4.37
N TYR A 69 -5.17 -1.61 4.92
CA TYR A 69 -6.42 -2.03 4.31
C TYR A 69 -7.10 -0.84 3.63
N TRP A 70 -7.53 -1.03 2.40
CA TRP A 70 -8.20 0.00 1.61
C TRP A 70 -9.30 -0.61 0.76
N ARG A 71 -10.20 0.21 0.25
CA ARG A 71 -11.27 -0.23 -0.65
C ARG A 71 -11.56 0.80 -1.74
N ILE A 72 -12.04 0.33 -2.89
CA ILE A 72 -12.62 1.19 -3.93
C ILE A 72 -14.12 1.34 -3.64
N VAL A 73 -14.51 2.53 -3.21
CA VAL A 73 -15.90 2.91 -2.92
C VAL A 73 -16.76 2.76 -4.18
N GLY A 74 -18.02 2.33 -4.00
CA GLY A 74 -18.95 2.10 -5.10
C GLY A 74 -18.67 0.83 -5.91
N THR A 75 -17.78 -0.05 -5.44
CA THR A 75 -17.55 -1.39 -6.03
C THR A 75 -17.95 -2.50 -5.06
N SER A 76 -18.32 -3.66 -5.60
CA SER A 76 -18.57 -4.89 -4.82
C SER A 76 -17.30 -5.67 -4.52
N LYS A 77 -16.11 -5.09 -4.83
CA LYS A 77 -14.84 -5.75 -4.54
C LYS A 77 -14.65 -5.90 -3.04
N LYS A 78 -14.04 -7.01 -2.62
CA LYS A 78 -13.60 -7.20 -1.23
C LYS A 78 -12.58 -6.12 -0.86
N THR A 79 -12.48 -5.80 0.42
CA THR A 79 -11.43 -4.93 0.95
C THR A 79 -10.05 -5.43 0.53
N GLN A 80 -9.30 -4.57 -0.14
CA GLN A 80 -7.91 -4.79 -0.53
C GLN A 80 -6.98 -4.56 0.66
N TYR A 81 -5.77 -5.11 0.59
CA TYR A 81 -4.72 -4.75 1.52
C TYR A 81 -3.33 -4.81 0.89
N PHE A 82 -2.42 -4.02 1.45
CA PHE A 82 -0.98 -4.19 1.33
C PHE A 82 -0.41 -4.67 2.66
N LYS A 83 0.28 -5.80 2.67
CA LYS A 83 1.10 -6.25 3.80
C LYS A 83 2.56 -5.91 3.51
N ILE A 84 3.13 -5.02 4.33
CA ILE A 84 4.51 -4.56 4.16
C ILE A 84 5.45 -5.70 4.57
N LEU A 85 6.26 -6.17 3.62
CA LEU A 85 7.23 -7.22 3.87
C LEU A 85 8.58 -6.63 4.25
N LYS A 86 9.14 -5.80 3.36
CA LYS A 86 10.43 -5.14 3.54
C LYS A 86 10.55 -3.97 2.59
N GLY A 87 10.94 -2.80 3.10
CA GLY A 87 11.10 -1.59 2.29
C GLY A 87 9.82 -1.29 1.50
N SER A 88 9.96 -1.19 0.17
CA SER A 88 8.84 -0.93 -0.74
C SER A 88 8.18 -2.18 -1.34
N THR A 89 8.46 -3.38 -0.82
CA THR A 89 7.86 -4.63 -1.26
C THR A 89 6.70 -5.03 -0.36
N VAL A 90 5.56 -5.38 -0.97
CA VAL A 90 4.32 -5.74 -0.27
C VAL A 90 3.71 -7.02 -0.84
N GLU A 91 2.94 -7.72 -0.01
CA GLU A 91 1.90 -8.63 -0.52
C GLU A 91 0.62 -7.81 -0.72
N HIS A 92 0.15 -7.75 -1.96
CA HIS A 92 -1.09 -7.09 -2.32
C HIS A 92 -2.19 -8.11 -2.55
N PHE A 93 -3.30 -7.93 -1.84
CA PHE A 93 -4.56 -8.61 -2.14
C PHE A 93 -5.51 -7.65 -2.86
N ASP A 94 -5.90 -7.98 -4.08
CA ASP A 94 -6.74 -7.13 -4.96
C ASP A 94 -8.25 -7.32 -4.75
N GLY A 95 -8.64 -8.19 -3.82
CA GLY A 95 -10.01 -8.60 -3.56
C GLY A 95 -10.34 -10.01 -4.08
N VAL A 96 -9.47 -10.60 -4.91
CA VAL A 96 -9.59 -11.94 -5.47
C VAL A 96 -8.30 -12.73 -5.24
N ASN A 97 -7.17 -12.18 -5.68
CA ASN A 97 -5.85 -12.81 -5.66
C ASN A 97 -4.88 -12.05 -4.77
N THR A 98 -3.88 -12.78 -4.26
CA THR A 98 -2.74 -12.18 -3.56
C THR A 98 -1.49 -12.33 -4.41
N LYS A 99 -0.75 -11.23 -4.59
CA LYS A 99 0.51 -11.21 -5.34
C LYS A 99 1.57 -10.39 -4.59
N LYS A 100 2.85 -10.68 -4.81
CA LYS A 100 3.93 -9.79 -4.39
C LYS A 100 4.12 -8.70 -5.42
N ILE A 101 4.14 -7.45 -4.96
CA ILE A 101 4.39 -6.28 -5.80
C ILE A 101 5.38 -5.34 -5.11
N LYS A 102 5.93 -4.40 -5.86
CA LYS A 102 6.89 -3.41 -5.38
C LYS A 102 6.51 -2.02 -5.86
N LYS A 103 6.78 -1.02 -5.01
CA LYS A 103 6.69 0.40 -5.36
C LYS A 103 7.88 0.82 -6.24
N PHE A 104 7.60 1.51 -7.34
CA PHE A 104 8.59 2.07 -8.27
C PHE A 104 8.48 3.58 -8.37
#